data_AF-C4IC96-F1
#
_entry.id   AF-C4IC96-F1
#
_cell.length_a   1.000
_cell.length_b   1.000
_cell.length_c   1.000
_cell.angle_alpha   90.00
_cell.angle_beta   90.00
_cell.angle_gamma   90.00
#
_symmetry.space_group_name_H-M   'P 1'
#
loop_
_entity.id
_entity.type
_entity.pdbx_description
1 polymer ?
#
loop_
_entity_poly.entity_id
_entity_poly.type
_entity_poly.pdbx_seq_one_letter_code
_entity_poly.pdbx_strand_id
1 'polypeptide(L)'
;MRLANGIVIDKEATFGNLKFSALRREVHLQNEDGTVSEEIKERTYDLKSRGQGRMIQVSIPATVSLKEFDYNAEVEIINPVADTVASATFQGSDVYWYIKADDIVLKNKHNK
;
A
#
# COMPACT_ATOMS: atom_id res chain seq x y z
N MET A 1 6.79 -15.07 -10.67
CA MET A 1 6.75 -14.02 -11.72
C MET A 1 6.49 -12.69 -11.04
N ARG A 2 7.20 -11.63 -11.44
CA ARG A 2 7.00 -10.27 -10.92
C ARG A 2 7.01 -9.30 -12.10
N LEU A 3 6.05 -8.39 -12.17
CA LEU A 3 6.05 -7.33 -13.16
C LEU A 3 7.05 -6.26 -12.71
N ALA A 4 8.12 -6.04 -13.46
CA ALA A 4 9.23 -5.18 -13.05
C ALA A 4 8.80 -3.75 -12.64
N ASN A 5 7.78 -3.21 -13.31
CA ASN A 5 7.24 -1.88 -13.04
C ASN A 5 5.81 -1.91 -12.46
N GLY A 6 5.27 -3.10 -12.17
CA GLY A 6 3.87 -3.31 -11.80
C GLY A 6 2.86 -2.83 -12.85
N ILE A 7 1.59 -2.71 -12.45
CA ILE A 7 0.50 -2.15 -13.27
C ILE A 7 0.07 -0.82 -12.65
N VAL A 8 0.20 0.28 -13.40
CA VAL A 8 -0.27 1.61 -12.98
C VAL A 8 -1.79 1.61 -12.90
N ILE A 9 -2.33 2.12 -11.80
CA ILE A 9 -3.77 2.11 -11.53
C ILE A 9 -4.34 3.53 -11.68
N ASP A 10 -5.43 3.67 -12.43
CA ASP A 10 -6.27 4.85 -12.35
C ASP A 10 -6.99 4.87 -11.00
N LYS A 11 -6.52 5.73 -10.09
CA LYS A 11 -6.99 5.77 -8.71
C LYS A 11 -8.46 6.20 -8.59
N GLU A 12 -8.92 7.12 -9.42
CA GLU A 12 -10.29 7.63 -9.32
C GLU A 12 -11.27 6.59 -9.82
N ALA A 13 -11.02 6.03 -11.01
CA ALA A 13 -11.87 5.00 -11.59
C ALA A 13 -11.86 3.70 -10.75
N THR A 14 -10.70 3.33 -10.21
CA THR A 14 -10.54 2.05 -9.52
C THR A 14 -10.99 2.10 -8.06
N PHE A 15 -10.60 3.14 -7.32
CA PHE A 15 -10.80 3.17 -5.87
C PHE A 15 -11.92 4.09 -5.42
N GLY A 16 -12.33 5.07 -6.24
CA GLY A 16 -13.26 6.12 -5.85
C GLY A 16 -12.79 6.85 -4.59
N ASN A 17 -13.72 7.26 -3.72
CA ASN A 17 -13.36 7.88 -2.45
C ASN A 17 -12.62 6.90 -1.53
N LEU A 18 -11.52 7.36 -0.97
CA LEU A 18 -10.71 6.64 -0.01
C LEU A 18 -10.77 7.31 1.37
N LYS A 19 -10.91 6.48 2.39
CA LYS A 19 -10.88 6.92 3.79
C LYS A 19 -9.87 6.12 4.59
N PHE A 20 -9.10 6.82 5.42
CA PHE A 20 -8.10 6.19 6.28
C PHE A 20 -8.77 5.31 7.33
N SER A 21 -8.18 4.14 7.61
CA SER A 21 -8.59 3.26 8.70
C SER A 21 -7.49 3.16 9.75
N ALA A 22 -6.36 2.54 9.41
CA ALA A 22 -5.26 2.32 10.36
C ALA A 22 -3.94 1.99 9.65
N LEU A 23 -2.83 2.13 10.38
CA LEU A 23 -1.59 1.41 10.09
C LEU A 23 -1.83 -0.07 10.37
N ARG A 24 -1.60 -0.93 9.38
CA ARG A 24 -1.83 -2.37 9.50
C ARG A 24 -0.59 -3.11 9.96
N ARG A 25 0.55 -2.82 9.33
CA ARG A 25 1.85 -3.43 9.65
C ARG A 25 3.00 -2.61 9.10
N GLU A 26 4.16 -2.80 9.69
CA GLU A 26 5.44 -2.34 9.19
C GLU A 26 6.24 -3.54 8.71
N VAL A 27 6.90 -3.40 7.56
CA VAL A 27 7.79 -4.40 6.98
C VAL A 27 9.21 -3.94 7.22
N HIS A 28 9.98 -4.74 7.94
CA HIS A 28 11.35 -4.43 8.32
C HIS A 28 12.34 -4.96 7.28
N LEU A 29 13.52 -4.35 7.22
CA LEU A 29 14.65 -4.90 6.46
C LEU A 29 15.15 -6.19 7.11
N GLN A 30 15.68 -7.07 6.28
CA GLN A 30 16.37 -8.27 6.75
C GLN A 30 17.87 -7.98 6.71
N ASN A 31 18.56 -8.23 7.82
CA ASN A 31 20.00 -8.13 7.92
C ASN A 31 20.67 -9.23 7.09
N GLU A 32 21.97 -9.07 6.81
CA GLU A 32 22.76 -10.05 6.02
C GLU A 32 22.82 -11.43 6.67
N ASP A 33 22.72 -11.49 8.01
CA ASP A 33 22.69 -12.72 8.80
C ASP A 33 21.29 -13.39 8.84
N GLY A 34 20.30 -12.80 8.17
CA GLY A 34 18.92 -13.29 8.11
C GLY A 34 18.04 -12.85 9.27
N THR A 35 18.56 -12.09 10.25
CA THR A 35 17.77 -11.53 11.35
C THR A 35 16.93 -10.33 10.90
N VAL A 36 15.88 -10.00 11.66
CA VAL A 36 15.03 -8.84 11.38
C VAL A 36 15.69 -7.57 11.92
N SER A 37 15.87 -6.56 11.07
CA SER A 37 16.41 -5.25 11.46
C SER A 37 15.37 -4.39 12.16
N GLU A 38 15.81 -3.39 12.93
CA GLU A 38 14.94 -2.33 13.44
C GLU A 38 14.53 -1.33 12.35
N GLU A 39 15.25 -1.33 11.21
CA GLU A 39 14.95 -0.44 10.10
C GLU A 39 13.69 -0.86 9.33
N ILE A 40 12.73 0.05 9.24
CA ILE A 40 11.48 -0.16 8.52
C ILE A 40 11.71 0.13 7.02
N LYS A 41 11.26 -0.78 6.17
CA LYS A 41 11.31 -0.69 4.71
C LYS A 41 10.03 -0.10 4.11
N GLU A 42 8.88 -0.65 4.51
CA GLU A 42 7.56 -0.29 3.97
C GLU A 42 6.52 -0.26 5.10
N ARG A 43 5.50 0.58 4.97
CA ARG A 43 4.35 0.62 5.87
C ARG A 43 3.08 0.32 5.08
N THR A 44 2.31 -0.66 5.54
CA THR A 44 1.02 -1.00 4.93
C THR A 44 -0.11 -0.37 5.73
N TYR A 45 -0.97 0.38 5.05
CA TYR A 45 -2.15 1.03 5.61
C TYR A 45 -3.43 0.39 5.09
N ASP A 46 -4.43 0.30 5.96
CA ASP A 46 -5.78 -0.10 5.60
C ASP A 46 -6.59 1.14 5.21
N LEU A 47 -7.13 1.15 3.99
CA LEU A 47 -7.99 2.20 3.47
C LEU A 47 -9.35 1.64 3.08
N LYS A 48 -10.42 2.35 3.40
CA LYS A 48 -11.76 2.02 2.93
C LYS A 48 -11.94 2.58 1.53
N SER A 49 -12.13 1.71 0.53
CA SER A 49 -12.38 2.12 -0.85
C SER A 49 -13.86 2.01 -1.18
N ARG A 50 -14.43 3.12 -1.63
CA ARG A 50 -15.81 3.13 -2.14
C ARG A 50 -15.93 2.38 -3.47
N GLY A 51 -14.97 2.59 -4.38
CA GLY A 51 -14.98 1.96 -5.71
C GLY A 51 -14.87 0.44 -5.64
N GLN A 52 -14.07 -0.09 -4.72
CA GLN A 52 -13.92 -1.55 -4.54
C GLN A 52 -14.98 -2.16 -3.60
N GLY A 53 -15.76 -1.35 -2.88
CA GLY A 53 -16.73 -1.83 -1.90
C GLY A 53 -16.12 -2.57 -0.70
N ARG A 54 -14.81 -2.46 -0.49
CA ARG A 54 -14.07 -3.15 0.58
C ARG A 54 -12.88 -2.34 1.07
N MET A 55 -12.29 -2.81 2.17
CA MET A 55 -11.00 -2.33 2.62
C MET A 55 -9.89 -2.83 1.69
N ILE A 56 -8.96 -1.95 1.38
CA ILE A 56 -7.77 -2.23 0.58
C ILE A 56 -6.51 -1.97 1.41
N GLN A 57 -5.46 -2.74 1.12
CA GLN A 57 -4.15 -2.60 1.76
C GLN A 57 -3.20 -1.90 0.80
N VAL A 58 -2.64 -0.77 1.24
CA VAL A 58 -1.74 0.06 0.45
C VAL A 58 -0.42 0.18 1.18
N SER A 59 0.67 -0.26 0.54
CA SER A 59 2.02 -0.12 1.05
C SER A 59 2.70 1.12 0.49
N ILE A 60 3.32 1.93 1.34
CA ILE A 60 4.17 3.05 0.97
C ILE A 60 5.59 2.86 1.56
N PRO A 61 6.65 3.41 0.93
CA PRO A 61 8.00 3.27 1.44
C PRO A 61 8.18 4.02 2.77
N ALA A 62 9.02 3.48 3.66
CA ALA A 62 9.26 4.06 4.98
C ALA A 62 10.03 5.39 4.94
N THR A 63 10.60 5.75 3.79
CA THR A 63 11.17 7.08 3.50
C THR A 63 10.12 8.18 3.61
N VAL A 64 8.85 7.83 3.46
CA VAL A 64 7.72 8.71 3.73
C VAL A 64 7.39 8.67 5.22
N SER A 65 7.14 9.84 5.80
CA SER A 65 6.76 9.98 7.21
C SER A 65 5.55 9.11 7.57
N LEU A 66 5.52 8.61 8.81
CA LEU A 66 4.38 7.87 9.34
C LEU A 66 3.09 8.67 9.18
N LYS A 67 2.03 8.00 8.71
CA LYS A 67 0.70 8.59 8.53
C LYS A 67 -0.16 8.33 9.76
N GLU A 68 -0.37 9.38 10.55
CA GLU A 68 -1.21 9.41 11.75
C GLU A 68 -2.50 10.20 11.44
N PHE A 69 -3.26 9.76 10.45
CA PHE A 69 -4.52 10.40 10.10
C PHE A 69 -5.65 9.89 10.99
N ASP A 70 -6.66 10.74 11.19
CA ASP A 70 -7.87 10.34 11.91
C ASP A 70 -8.61 9.23 11.17
N TYR A 71 -9.29 8.38 11.95
CA TYR A 71 -10.17 7.37 11.39
C TYR A 71 -11.24 8.02 10.50
N ASN A 72 -11.46 7.45 9.31
CA ASN A 72 -12.34 7.98 8.26
C ASN A 72 -11.91 9.29 7.60
N ALA A 73 -10.71 9.84 7.89
CA ALA A 73 -10.20 11.00 7.17
C ALA A 73 -10.13 10.71 5.66
N GLU A 74 -10.58 11.66 4.84
CA GLU A 74 -10.52 11.51 3.38
C GLU A 74 -9.08 11.67 2.89
N VAL A 75 -8.61 10.65 2.17
CA VAL A 75 -7.25 10.56 1.70
C VAL A 75 -7.20 10.28 0.21
N GLU A 76 -6.02 10.51 -0.36
CA GLU A 76 -5.68 10.22 -1.73
C GLU A 76 -4.35 9.47 -1.77
N ILE A 77 -4.23 8.55 -2.72
CA ILE A 77 -3.00 7.78 -2.94
C ILE A 77 -2.24 8.40 -4.12
N ILE A 78 -0.92 8.53 -3.98
CA ILE A 78 -0.02 9.05 -5.01
C ILE A 78 0.60 7.88 -5.77
N ASN A 79 0.45 7.89 -7.09
CA ASN A 79 1.02 6.90 -8.03
C ASN A 79 0.78 5.43 -7.63
N PRO A 80 -0.48 4.97 -7.48
CA PRO A 80 -0.73 3.58 -7.11
C PRO A 80 -0.36 2.61 -8.23
N VAL A 81 0.31 1.54 -7.84
CA VAL A 81 0.76 0.44 -8.69
C VAL A 81 0.34 -0.89 -8.07
N ALA A 82 -0.28 -1.77 -8.85
CA ALA A 82 -0.47 -3.16 -8.46
C ALA A 82 0.82 -3.95 -8.68
N ASP A 83 1.44 -4.41 -7.60
CA ASP A 83 2.59 -5.34 -7.60
C ASP A 83 2.05 -6.77 -7.47
N THR A 84 2.47 -7.66 -8.36
CA THR A 84 2.08 -9.07 -8.35
C THR A 84 3.27 -9.92 -7.95
N VAL A 85 3.06 -10.75 -6.93
CA VAL A 85 4.04 -11.71 -6.46
C VAL A 85 3.44 -13.10 -6.66
N ALA A 86 3.98 -13.83 -7.63
CA ALA A 86 3.64 -15.23 -7.83
C ALA A 86 4.74 -16.12 -7.24
N SER A 87 4.36 -16.99 -6.30
CA SER A 87 5.20 -18.04 -5.71
C SER A 87 4.86 -19.39 -6.32
N ALA A 88 5.86 -20.09 -6.85
CA ALA A 88 5.67 -21.43 -7.38
C ALA A 88 5.42 -22.42 -6.22
N THR A 89 4.47 -23.32 -6.38
CA THR A 89 4.19 -24.43 -5.45
C THR A 89 4.32 -25.76 -6.18
N PHE A 90 4.40 -26.87 -5.43
CA PHE A 90 4.46 -28.21 -6.03
C PHE A 90 3.21 -28.54 -6.87
N GLN A 91 2.08 -27.88 -6.61
CA GLN A 91 0.80 -28.07 -7.31
C GLN A 91 0.43 -26.93 -8.27
N GLY A 92 1.29 -25.94 -8.49
CA GLY A 92 0.98 -24.80 -9.36
C GLY A 92 1.67 -23.51 -8.92
N SER A 93 0.91 -22.44 -8.73
CA SER A 93 1.45 -21.16 -8.28
C SER A 93 0.41 -20.38 -7.50
N ASP A 94 0.80 -19.87 -6.33
CA ASP A 94 0.01 -18.92 -5.56
C ASP A 94 0.32 -17.51 -6.06
N VAL A 95 -0.72 -16.75 -6.38
CA VAL A 95 -0.59 -15.38 -6.88
C VAL A 95 -1.17 -14.42 -5.86
N TYR A 96 -0.30 -13.57 -5.31
CA TYR A 96 -0.66 -12.47 -4.45
C TYR A 96 -0.53 -11.16 -5.21
N TRP A 97 -1.42 -10.21 -4.91
CA TRP A 97 -1.38 -8.87 -5.44
C TRP A 97 -1.42 -7.87 -4.30
N TYR A 98 -0.57 -6.84 -4.37
CA TYR A 98 -0.45 -5.78 -3.39
C TYR A 98 -0.56 -4.44 -4.09
N ILE A 99 -1.19 -3.46 -3.44
CA ILE A 99 -1.19 -2.09 -3.95
C ILE A 99 -0.01 -1.38 -3.28
N LYS A 100 0.91 -0.90 -4.10
CA LYS A 100 2.00 -0.02 -3.69
C LYS A 100 1.70 1.39 -4.15
N ALA A 101 2.23 2.36 -3.43
CA ALA A 101 2.08 3.77 -3.75
C ALA A 101 3.29 4.55 -3.25
N ASP A 102 3.46 5.74 -3.81
CA ASP A 102 4.52 6.64 -3.38
C ASP A 102 4.16 7.33 -2.06
N ASP A 103 2.90 7.74 -1.89
CA ASP A 103 2.43 8.42 -0.69
C ASP A 103 0.91 8.28 -0.48
N ILE A 104 0.44 8.56 0.74
CA ILE A 104 -0.97 8.77 1.10
C ILE A 104 -1.09 10.18 1.72
N VAL A 105 -1.93 11.03 1.13
CA VAL A 105 -2.12 12.42 1.53
C VAL A 105 -3.57 12.71 1.90
N LEU A 106 -3.81 13.72 2.75
CA LEU A 106 -5.17 14.18 3.06
C LEU A 106 -5.74 14.97 1.88
N LYS A 107 -6.95 14.62 1.45
CA LYS A 107 -7.61 15.26 0.30
C LYS A 107 -7.87 16.76 0.51
N ASN A 108 -8.04 17.19 1.76
CA ASN A 108 -8.46 18.56 2.10
C ASN A 108 -7.32 19.53 2.45
N LYS A 109 -6.04 19.14 2.31
CA LYS A 109 -4.90 20.02 2.64
C LYS A 109 -4.53 21.04 1.55
N HIS A 110 -5.16 20.99 0.37
CA HIS A 110 -4.89 21.93 -0.75
C HIS A 110 -5.75 23.21 -0.74
N ASN A 111 -6.51 23.48 0.34
CA ASN A 111 -7.38 24.66 0.45
C ASN A 111 -6.85 25.69 1.49
N LYS A 112 -5.57 26.05 1.39
CA LYS A 112 -5.01 27.23 2.07
C LYS A 112 -4.10 28.01 1.15
#